data_AF-A0A1Q4UX27-F1
#
_entry.id   AF-A0A1Q4UX27-F1
#
_cell.length_a   1.000
_cell.length_b   1.000
_cell.length_c   1.000
_cell.angle_alpha   90.00
_cell.angle_beta   90.00
_cell.angle_gamma   90.00
#
_symmetry.space_group_name_H-M   'P 1'
#
loop_
_entity.id
_entity.type
_entity.pdbx_description
1 polymer ?
#
loop_
_entity_poly.entity_id
_entity_poly.type
_entity_poly.pdbx_seq_one_letter_code
_entity_poly.pdbx_strand_id
1 'polypeptide(L)'
;MNQFSEEIKLFSEADRRLEAYPSKLQDLIVHLKKFFELGEPLVEGANAPIWHPNDVDSVRQVMAFFQDQGLDHLNLISINYKKSLGICNVNEAFYIISGIGGIHRAWHDYLADIYQSDIFPSPASYLHDIRLNIYKIFQVYEGPREKEFVRYLREVKNPWIKYAHI
;
A
#
# COMPACT_ATOMS: atom_id res chain seq x y z
N MET A 1 13.53 26.73 -4.93
CA MET A 1 12.89 25.44 -4.59
C MET A 1 12.87 25.28 -3.09
N ASN A 2 11.80 24.74 -2.51
CA ASN A 2 11.72 24.44 -1.07
C ASN A 2 12.71 23.31 -0.72
N GLN A 3 13.46 23.46 0.39
CA GLN A 3 14.50 22.53 0.86
C GLN A 3 14.04 21.07 0.97
N PHE A 4 12.73 20.86 1.21
CA PHE A 4 12.13 19.53 1.37
C PHE A 4 11.12 19.18 0.27
N SER A 5 11.22 19.82 -0.90
CA SER A 5 10.25 19.61 -1.98
C SER A 5 10.27 18.19 -2.55
N GLU A 6 11.40 17.49 -2.49
CA GLU A 6 11.53 16.11 -2.96
C GLU A 6 10.91 15.11 -1.98
N GLU A 7 11.20 15.27 -0.68
CA GLU A 7 10.64 14.45 0.39
C GLU A 7 9.11 14.57 0.42
N ILE A 8 8.59 15.80 0.33
CA ILE A 8 7.14 16.03 0.25
C ILE A 8 6.55 15.30 -0.97
N LYS A 9 7.20 15.39 -2.14
CA LYS A 9 6.73 14.68 -3.35
C LYS A 9 6.70 13.16 -3.15
N LEU A 10 7.74 12.58 -2.55
CA LEU A 10 7.81 11.14 -2.29
C LEU A 10 6.70 10.67 -1.34
N PHE A 11 6.50 11.35 -0.22
CA PHE A 11 5.44 11.01 0.73
C PHE A 11 4.04 11.28 0.14
N SER A 12 3.86 12.32 -0.70
CA SER A 12 2.59 12.56 -1.39
C SER A 12 2.29 11.51 -2.45
N GLU A 13 3.30 11.01 -3.16
CA GLU A 13 3.13 9.95 -4.13
C GLU A 13 2.82 8.61 -3.45
N ALA A 14 3.45 8.31 -2.30
CA ALA A 14 3.07 7.16 -1.49
C ALA A 14 1.63 7.26 -0.98
N ASP A 15 1.20 8.44 -0.52
CA ASP A 15 -0.18 8.70 -0.09
C ASP A 15 -1.18 8.36 -1.21
N ARG A 16 -0.95 8.94 -2.40
CA ARG A 16 -1.79 8.74 -3.58
C ARG A 16 -1.88 7.26 -3.99
N ARG A 17 -0.76 6.53 -3.93
CA ARG A 17 -0.74 5.10 -4.27
C ARG A 17 -1.44 4.26 -3.20
N LEU A 18 -1.22 4.55 -1.91
CA LEU A 18 -1.92 3.88 -0.81
C LEU A 18 -3.44 4.10 -0.88
N GLU A 19 -3.89 5.31 -1.24
CA GLU A 19 -5.30 5.60 -1.48
C GLU A 19 -5.89 4.83 -2.67
N ALA A 20 -5.10 4.60 -3.72
CA ALA A 20 -5.55 3.92 -4.93
C ALA A 20 -5.56 2.39 -4.82
N TYR A 21 -4.78 1.83 -3.88
CA TYR A 21 -4.58 0.39 -3.79
C TYR A 21 -5.84 -0.41 -3.37
N PRO A 22 -6.72 0.07 -2.47
CA PRO A 22 -8.01 -0.57 -2.21
C PRO A 22 -8.85 -0.77 -3.47
N SER A 23 -8.86 0.20 -4.39
CA SER A 23 -9.59 0.05 -5.66
C SER A 23 -9.01 -1.07 -6.53
N LYS A 24 -7.68 -1.27 -6.50
CA LYS A 24 -7.03 -2.40 -7.20
C LYS A 24 -7.44 -3.75 -6.63
N LEU A 25 -7.61 -3.82 -5.30
CA LEU A 25 -8.16 -5.02 -4.67
C LEU A 25 -9.64 -5.21 -5.03
N GLN A 26 -10.41 -4.14 -5.10
CA GLN A 26 -11.81 -4.18 -5.51
C GLN A 26 -11.97 -4.67 -6.95
N ASP A 27 -11.09 -4.24 -7.87
CA ASP A 27 -11.06 -4.71 -9.25
C ASP A 27 -10.83 -6.23 -9.30
N LEU A 28 -9.86 -6.76 -8.54
CA LEU A 28 -9.65 -8.20 -8.41
C LEU A 28 -10.93 -8.90 -7.92
N ILE A 29 -11.54 -8.40 -6.84
CA ILE A 29 -12.78 -8.97 -6.29
C ILE A 29 -13.90 -9.01 -7.35
N VAL A 30 -14.03 -7.98 -8.20
CA VAL A 30 -15.03 -7.96 -9.29
C VAL A 30 -14.77 -9.07 -10.30
N HIS A 31 -13.51 -9.30 -10.69
CA HIS A 31 -13.16 -10.40 -11.58
C HIS A 31 -13.44 -11.77 -10.96
N LEU A 32 -13.14 -11.95 -9.67
CA LEU A 32 -13.46 -13.18 -8.94
C LEU A 32 -14.98 -13.42 -8.88
N LYS A 33 -15.79 -12.38 -8.64
CA LYS A 33 -17.25 -12.49 -8.65
C LYS A 33 -17.78 -12.92 -10.02
N LYS A 34 -17.31 -12.30 -11.11
CA LYS A 34 -17.71 -12.67 -12.47
C LYS A 34 -17.40 -14.14 -12.79
N PHE A 35 -16.27 -14.65 -12.32
CA PHE A 35 -15.92 -16.06 -12.46
C PHE A 35 -16.97 -16.98 -11.81
N PHE A 36 -17.47 -16.66 -10.61
CA PHE A 36 -18.49 -17.46 -9.94
C PHE A 36 -19.92 -17.23 -10.45
N GLU A 37 -20.29 -15.99 -10.76
CA GLU A 37 -21.66 -15.61 -11.14
C GLU A 37 -21.97 -15.94 -12.61
N LEU A 38 -20.98 -15.75 -13.49
CA LEU A 38 -21.17 -15.82 -14.95
C LEU A 38 -20.42 -17.00 -15.58
N GLY A 39 -19.56 -17.69 -14.83
CA GLY A 39 -18.69 -18.74 -15.38
C GLY A 39 -17.63 -18.20 -16.34
N GLU A 40 -17.38 -16.88 -16.32
CA GLU A 40 -16.34 -16.25 -17.15
C GLU A 40 -14.95 -16.68 -16.66
N PRO A 41 -14.03 -17.08 -17.55
CA PRO A 41 -12.66 -17.39 -17.14
C PRO A 41 -11.97 -16.14 -16.57
N LEU A 42 -11.13 -16.33 -15.55
CA LEU A 42 -10.30 -15.25 -15.02
C LEU A 42 -9.33 -14.76 -16.09
N VAL A 43 -9.29 -13.44 -16.27
CA VAL A 43 -8.27 -12.78 -17.10
C VAL A 43 -6.89 -12.90 -16.44
N GLU A 44 -5.82 -12.85 -17.23
CA GLU A 44 -4.45 -13.08 -16.76
C GLU A 44 -4.08 -12.23 -15.52
N GLY A 45 -4.42 -10.94 -15.52
CA GLY A 45 -4.15 -10.05 -14.38
C GLY A 45 -4.93 -10.39 -13.10
N ALA A 46 -6.11 -11.01 -13.21
CA ALA A 46 -6.87 -11.49 -12.04
C ALA A 46 -6.41 -12.88 -11.60
N ASN A 47 -5.84 -13.64 -12.52
CA ASN A 47 -5.35 -14.99 -12.30
C ASN A 47 -3.99 -15.00 -11.58
N ALA A 48 -3.08 -14.12 -12.00
CA ALA A 48 -1.70 -14.06 -11.53
C ALA A 48 -1.54 -13.88 -10.00
N PRO A 49 -2.39 -13.09 -9.30
CA PRO A 49 -2.28 -12.93 -7.85
C PRO A 49 -2.67 -14.17 -7.05
N ILE A 50 -3.43 -15.11 -7.60
CA ILE A 50 -4.02 -16.23 -6.85
C ILE A 50 -2.99 -17.35 -6.71
N TRP A 51 -2.81 -17.92 -5.50
CA TRP A 51 -1.89 -19.04 -5.30
C TRP A 51 -2.29 -20.28 -6.13
N HIS A 52 -3.54 -20.73 -6.00
CA HIS A 52 -4.08 -21.89 -6.73
C HIS A 52 -5.24 -21.48 -7.65
N PRO A 53 -4.96 -20.81 -8.78
CA PRO A 53 -6.00 -20.23 -9.64
C PRO A 53 -6.95 -21.24 -10.29
N ASN A 54 -6.49 -22.49 -10.46
CA ASN A 54 -7.28 -23.56 -11.07
C ASN A 54 -8.14 -24.31 -10.04
N ASP A 55 -7.98 -24.02 -8.75
CA ASP A 55 -8.77 -24.60 -7.68
C ASP A 55 -9.90 -23.65 -7.30
N VAL A 56 -11.13 -24.04 -7.64
CA VAL A 56 -12.35 -23.27 -7.39
C VAL A 56 -12.53 -22.94 -5.91
N ASP A 57 -12.14 -23.84 -5.00
CA ASP A 57 -12.26 -23.60 -3.56
C ASP A 57 -11.21 -22.59 -3.08
N SER A 58 -9.98 -22.65 -3.62
CA SER A 58 -8.95 -21.62 -3.37
C SER A 58 -9.40 -20.24 -3.85
N VAL A 59 -9.89 -20.14 -5.09
CA VAL A 59 -10.43 -18.89 -5.67
C VAL A 59 -11.56 -18.33 -4.79
N ARG A 60 -12.41 -19.19 -4.23
CA ARG A 60 -13.51 -18.78 -3.33
C ARG A 60 -12.98 -18.23 -2.01
N GLN A 61 -11.98 -18.87 -1.42
CA GLN A 61 -11.36 -18.41 -0.16
C GLN A 61 -10.67 -17.06 -0.34
N VAL A 62 -9.94 -16.87 -1.45
CA VAL A 62 -9.32 -15.59 -1.81
C VAL A 62 -10.36 -14.48 -1.91
N MET A 63 -11.47 -14.75 -2.62
CA MET A 63 -12.56 -13.79 -2.75
C MET A 63 -13.18 -13.43 -1.39
N ALA A 64 -13.49 -14.42 -0.55
CA ALA A 64 -14.11 -14.19 0.75
C ALA A 64 -13.17 -13.38 1.68
N PHE A 65 -11.90 -13.78 1.77
CA PHE A 65 -10.92 -13.09 2.58
C PHE A 65 -10.77 -11.61 2.19
N PHE A 66 -10.64 -11.32 0.89
CA PHE A 66 -10.45 -9.94 0.45
C PHE A 66 -11.70 -9.07 0.54
N GLN A 67 -12.89 -9.67 0.43
CA GLN A 67 -14.16 -8.98 0.68
C GLN A 67 -14.33 -8.62 2.16
N ASP A 68 -13.98 -9.53 3.06
CA ASP A 68 -14.29 -9.38 4.48
C ASP A 68 -13.20 -8.63 5.26
N GLN A 69 -11.93 -8.76 4.88
CA GLN A 69 -10.79 -8.26 5.67
C GLN A 69 -9.79 -7.45 4.86
N GLY A 70 -9.60 -7.81 3.58
CA GLY A 70 -8.57 -7.21 2.73
C GLY A 70 -8.69 -5.69 2.59
N LEU A 71 -9.91 -5.21 2.30
CA LEU A 71 -10.19 -3.78 2.14
C LEU A 71 -9.96 -3.00 3.44
N ASP A 72 -10.41 -3.54 4.57
CA ASP A 72 -10.26 -2.90 5.89
C ASP A 72 -8.78 -2.79 6.29
N HIS A 73 -7.97 -3.81 6.02
CA HIS A 73 -6.53 -3.75 6.24
C HIS A 73 -5.86 -2.63 5.43
N LEU A 74 -6.20 -2.50 4.14
CA LEU A 74 -5.62 -1.46 3.28
C LEU A 74 -6.07 -0.05 3.69
N ASN A 75 -7.35 0.10 4.07
CA ASN A 75 -7.89 1.37 4.56
C ASN A 75 -7.20 1.80 5.85
N LEU A 76 -7.03 0.87 6.80
CA LEU A 76 -6.33 1.13 8.06
C LEU A 76 -4.89 1.58 7.83
N ILE A 77 -4.20 0.96 6.86
CA ILE A 77 -2.84 1.33 6.47
C ILE A 77 -2.78 2.75 5.90
N SER A 78 -3.70 3.12 5.01
CA SER A 78 -3.77 4.50 4.48
C SER A 78 -4.04 5.52 5.58
N ILE A 79 -4.94 5.21 6.51
CA ILE A 79 -5.26 6.06 7.66
C ILE A 79 -4.04 6.25 8.55
N ASN A 80 -3.39 5.15 8.96
CA ASN A 80 -2.20 5.18 9.82
C ASN A 80 -1.05 5.93 9.17
N TYR A 81 -0.88 5.80 7.86
CA TYR A 81 0.13 6.52 7.09
C TYR A 81 -0.08 8.04 7.16
N LYS A 82 -1.30 8.50 6.81
CA LYS A 82 -1.66 9.92 6.84
C LYS A 82 -1.59 10.50 8.24
N LYS A 83 -2.07 9.76 9.24
CA LYS A 83 -2.01 10.16 10.65
C LYS A 83 -0.58 10.34 11.11
N SER A 84 0.30 9.39 10.79
CA SER A 84 1.73 9.44 11.11
C SER A 84 2.37 10.71 10.56
N LEU A 85 2.16 11.02 9.28
CA LEU A 85 2.65 12.26 8.68
C LEU A 85 1.99 13.50 9.29
N GLY A 86 0.69 13.45 9.61
CA GLY A 86 -0.05 14.52 10.25
C GLY A 86 0.53 14.94 11.60
N ILE A 87 0.96 13.97 12.42
CA ILE A 87 1.64 14.20 13.70
C ILE A 87 3.17 14.34 13.56
N CYS A 88 3.68 14.44 12.34
CA CYS A 88 5.10 14.55 12.00
C CYS A 88 5.95 13.35 12.45
N ASN A 89 5.36 12.16 12.52
CA ASN A 89 6.07 10.89 12.72
C ASN A 89 6.48 10.30 11.36
N VAL A 90 7.62 10.76 10.85
CA VAL A 90 8.16 10.39 9.53
C VAL A 90 8.63 8.94 9.50
N ASN A 91 9.22 8.45 10.59
CA ASN A 91 9.67 7.06 10.71
C ASN A 91 8.51 6.08 10.59
N GLU A 92 7.40 6.29 11.29
CA GLU A 92 6.24 5.41 11.20
C GLU A 92 5.66 5.41 9.78
N ALA A 93 5.57 6.57 9.13
CA ALA A 93 5.13 6.66 7.74
C ALA A 93 6.06 5.85 6.80
N PHE A 94 7.38 5.90 7.02
CA PHE A 94 8.34 5.09 6.27
C PHE A 94 8.22 3.59 6.56
N TYR A 95 7.98 3.20 7.81
CA TYR A 95 7.71 1.81 8.17
C TYR A 95 6.46 1.28 7.50
N ILE A 96 5.41 2.09 7.38
CA ILE A 96 4.18 1.71 6.68
C ILE A 96 4.45 1.51 5.18
N ILE A 97 5.18 2.43 4.52
CA ILE A 97 5.61 2.25 3.11
C ILE A 97 6.43 0.97 2.94
N SER A 98 7.28 0.65 3.91
CA SER A 98 8.09 -0.58 3.89
C SER A 98 7.28 -1.83 4.20
N GLY A 99 6.25 -1.67 5.03
CA GLY A 99 5.40 -2.72 5.61
C GLY A 99 4.27 -3.18 4.70
N ILE A 100 3.91 -2.43 3.64
CA ILE A 100 2.94 -2.91 2.65
C ILE A 100 3.37 -4.24 2.02
N GLY A 101 4.67 -4.44 1.80
CA GLY A 101 5.21 -5.74 1.39
C GLY A 101 5.13 -6.81 2.47
N GLY A 102 5.03 -6.43 3.74
CA GLY A 102 4.75 -7.33 4.86
C GLY A 102 3.30 -7.84 4.88
N ILE A 103 2.35 -7.08 4.33
CA ILE A 103 0.97 -7.57 4.14
C ILE A 103 0.96 -8.81 3.25
N HIS A 104 1.84 -8.87 2.25
CA HIS A 104 1.95 -10.06 1.40
C HIS A 104 2.22 -11.32 2.22
N ARG A 105 3.02 -11.23 3.30
CA ARG A 105 3.19 -12.34 4.25
C ARG A 105 1.92 -12.63 5.06
N ALA A 106 1.17 -11.60 5.46
CA ALA A 106 -0.13 -11.82 6.11
C ALA A 106 -1.17 -12.45 5.17
N TRP A 107 -1.00 -12.26 3.87
CA TRP A 107 -1.88 -12.77 2.81
C TRP A 107 -1.28 -13.96 2.06
N HIS A 108 -0.23 -14.59 2.61
CA HIS A 108 0.51 -15.64 1.90
C HIS A 108 -0.39 -16.83 1.57
N ASP A 109 -1.35 -17.21 2.43
CA ASP A 109 -2.27 -18.32 2.13
C ASP A 109 -3.22 -18.04 0.94
N TYR A 110 -3.34 -16.78 0.51
CA TYR A 110 -4.28 -16.33 -0.52
C TYR A 110 -3.59 -15.90 -1.81
N LEU A 111 -2.37 -15.38 -1.70
CA LEU A 111 -1.63 -14.79 -2.82
C LEU A 111 -0.47 -15.66 -3.26
N ALA A 112 -0.21 -15.68 -4.56
CA ALA A 112 1.03 -16.22 -5.10
C ALA A 112 2.25 -15.48 -4.51
N ASP A 113 3.33 -16.21 -4.27
CA ASP A 113 4.57 -15.67 -3.67
C ASP A 113 5.25 -14.60 -4.54
N ILE A 114 5.17 -14.72 -5.86
CA ILE A 114 5.75 -13.77 -6.82
C ILE A 114 4.82 -13.68 -8.01
N TYR A 115 4.27 -12.49 -8.24
CA TYR A 115 3.40 -12.24 -9.38
C TYR A 115 3.49 -10.78 -9.85
N GLN A 116 3.11 -10.57 -11.12
CA GLN A 116 2.91 -9.26 -11.72
C GLN A 116 1.50 -9.22 -12.29
N SER A 117 0.78 -8.14 -12.03
CA SER A 117 -0.59 -7.98 -12.51
C SER A 117 -0.94 -6.49 -12.58
N ASP A 118 -1.67 -6.14 -13.63
CA ASP A 118 -2.19 -4.80 -13.91
C ASP A 118 -3.50 -4.48 -13.15
N ILE A 119 -4.25 -5.53 -12.81
CA ILE A 119 -5.49 -5.48 -12.02
C ILE A 119 -5.18 -5.26 -10.54
N PHE A 120 -4.39 -6.17 -9.97
CA PHE A 120 -3.96 -6.09 -8.58
C PHE A 120 -2.46 -6.31 -8.51
N PRO A 121 -1.64 -5.26 -8.45
CA PRO A 121 -0.18 -5.38 -8.36
C PRO A 121 0.25 -6.04 -7.05
N SER A 122 1.40 -6.72 -7.03
CA SER A 122 1.94 -7.32 -5.80
C SER A 122 2.23 -6.27 -4.72
N PRO A 123 1.74 -6.45 -3.48
CA PRO A 123 1.99 -5.51 -2.38
C PRO A 123 3.49 -5.26 -2.16
N ALA A 124 4.31 -6.31 -2.31
CA ALA A 124 5.76 -6.25 -2.13
C ALA A 124 6.46 -5.32 -3.15
N SER A 125 5.91 -5.20 -4.35
CA SER A 125 6.46 -4.36 -5.43
C SER A 125 5.84 -2.97 -5.51
N TYR A 126 4.63 -2.78 -4.99
CA TYR A 126 3.78 -1.62 -5.34
C TYR A 126 4.33 -0.25 -4.93
N LEU A 127 5.03 -0.19 -3.79
CA LEU A 127 5.69 1.03 -3.28
C LEU A 127 7.22 0.89 -3.25
N HIS A 128 7.79 -0.13 -3.92
CA HIS A 128 9.20 -0.46 -3.79
C HIS A 128 10.12 0.68 -4.24
N ASP A 129 9.80 1.34 -5.35
CA ASP A 129 10.55 2.48 -5.88
C ASP A 129 10.58 3.65 -4.90
N ILE A 130 9.42 3.98 -4.30
CA ILE A 130 9.30 5.07 -3.33
C ILE A 130 10.12 4.72 -2.07
N ARG A 131 9.98 3.49 -1.58
CA ARG A 131 10.74 3.00 -0.42
C ARG A 131 12.24 3.17 -0.62
N LEU A 132 12.77 2.76 -1.78
CA LEU A 132 14.20 2.89 -2.09
C LEU A 132 14.65 4.35 -2.11
N ASN A 133 13.85 5.27 -2.64
CA ASN A 133 14.19 6.69 -2.69
C ASN A 133 14.12 7.35 -1.30
N ILE A 134 13.12 7.01 -0.47
CA ILE A 134 13.06 7.49 0.91
C ILE A 134 14.26 6.97 1.72
N TYR A 135 14.63 5.69 1.58
CA TYR A 135 15.79 5.11 2.26
C TYR A 135 17.11 5.80 1.89
N LYS A 136 17.29 6.21 0.63
CA LYS A 136 18.47 6.98 0.19
C LYS A 136 18.59 8.34 0.88
N ILE A 137 17.45 8.97 1.21
CA ILE A 137 17.37 10.28 1.85
C ILE A 137 17.52 10.15 3.38
N PHE A 138 16.80 9.20 3.98
CA PHE A 138 16.77 8.95 5.42
C PHE A 138 17.53 7.66 5.77
N GLN A 139 18.85 7.70 5.59
CA GLN A 139 19.71 6.51 5.75
C GLN A 139 19.85 6.04 7.21
N VAL A 140 19.66 6.96 8.16
CA VAL A 140 19.86 6.72 9.59
C VAL A 140 18.55 7.00 10.30
N TYR A 141 18.08 6.02 11.09
CA TYR A 141 16.92 6.16 11.96
C TYR A 141 17.11 7.32 12.93
N GLU A 142 16.16 8.25 12.98
CA GLU A 142 16.25 9.50 13.75
C GLU A 142 17.50 10.34 13.43
N GLY A 143 17.96 10.23 12.19
CA GLY A 143 19.12 10.93 11.66
C GLY A 143 18.90 12.44 11.52
N PRO A 144 19.98 13.20 11.24
CA PRO A 144 19.91 14.66 11.13
C PRO A 144 18.92 15.13 10.06
N ARG A 145 18.89 14.47 8.89
CA ARG A 145 17.98 14.83 7.79
C ARG A 145 16.50 14.65 8.18
N GLU A 146 16.19 13.58 8.91
CA GLU A 146 14.85 13.33 9.42
C GLU A 146 14.43 14.41 10.42
N LYS A 147 15.30 14.74 11.38
CA LYS A 147 15.05 15.80 12.38
C LYS A 147 14.76 17.15 11.72
N GLU A 148 15.53 17.51 10.69
CA GLU A 148 15.27 18.75 9.94
C GLU A 148 13.94 18.70 9.18
N PHE A 149 13.58 17.56 8.57
CA PHE A 149 12.32 17.41 7.86
C PHE A 149 11.12 17.45 8.81
N VAL A 150 11.20 16.78 9.95
CA VAL A 150 10.19 16.85 11.02
C VAL A 150 10.00 18.28 11.50
N ARG A 151 11.10 19.03 11.73
CA ARG A 151 11.03 20.45 12.09
C ARG A 151 10.33 21.26 10.99
N TYR A 152 10.68 21.04 9.73
CA TYR A 152 10.03 21.70 8.60
C TYR A 152 8.52 21.44 8.54
N LEU A 153 8.10 20.18 8.74
CA LEU A 153 6.67 19.82 8.77
C LEU A 153 5.94 20.56 9.89
N ARG A 154 6.55 20.66 11.08
CA ARG A 154 5.95 21.36 12.24
C ARG A 154 5.83 22.87 12.05
N GLU A 155 6.87 23.50 11.49
CA GLU A 155 7.02 24.96 11.54
C GLU A 155 6.58 25.68 10.26
N VAL A 156 6.58 24.99 9.12
CA VAL A 156 6.40 25.65 7.82
C VAL A 156 5.13 25.20 7.12
N LYS A 157 5.07 23.93 6.70
CA LYS A 157 3.95 23.41 5.92
C LYS A 157 3.91 21.90 5.97
N ASN A 158 2.93 21.36 6.70
CA ASN A 158 2.58 19.94 6.66
C ASN A 158 1.29 19.72 5.87
N PRO A 159 1.35 19.14 4.65
CA PRO A 159 0.16 18.82 3.85
C PRO A 159 -0.82 17.87 4.55
N TRP A 160 -0.33 17.07 5.49
CA TRP A 160 -1.10 16.03 6.18
C TRP A 160 -1.63 16.46 7.55
N ILE A 161 -1.40 17.71 7.99
CA ILE A 161 -1.81 18.16 9.34
C ILE A 161 -3.30 17.98 9.63
N LYS A 162 -4.14 18.10 8.59
CA LYS A 162 -5.59 17.87 8.66
C LYS A 162 -5.97 16.44 9.07
N TYR A 163 -5.03 15.49 8.97
CA TYR A 163 -5.18 14.10 9.35
C TYR A 163 -4.59 13.78 10.74
N ALA A 164 -4.14 14.78 11.51
CA ALA A 164 -3.59 14.53 12.85
C ALA A 164 -4.63 14.01 13.86
N HIS A 165 -5.93 14.17 13.57
CA HIS A 165 -7.05 13.86 14.48
C HIS A 165 -8.01 12.80 13.97
N ILE A 166 -7.68 12.13 12.85
CA ILE A 166 -8.43 10.95 12.39
C ILE A 166 -8.03 9.69 13.13
#